data_AF-A0A3Q1H9T9-F1
#
_entry.id   AF-A0A3Q1H9T9-F1
#
_cell.length_a   1.000
_cell.length_b   1.000
_cell.length_c   1.000
_cell.angle_alpha   90.00
_cell.angle_beta   90.00
_cell.angle_gamma   90.00
#
_symmetry.space_group_name_H-M   'P 1'
#
loop_
_entity.id
_entity.type
_entity.pdbx_description
1 polymer ?
#
loop_
_entity_poly.entity_id
_entity_poly.type
_entity_poly.pdbx_seq_one_letter_code
_entity_poly.pdbx_strand_id
1 'polypeptide(L)'
;MDNNCVPATQCGCTYEGRYIPAGEEFWADQNCGRRCKCVAGSRRVECKDKGCGMGQQCKVVDGIRQCQAVSHSTCQATGDPHYKTFDKKRFDFQGTCVYQLVALCSKNPDLVPFEVLVQNDHRGSKVCGCYDNGRSYKVKFSTSVFAKRPVYI
;
A
#
# COMPACT_ATOMS: atom_id res chain seq x y z
N MET A 1 -27.40 21.11 20.63
CA MET A 1 -27.60 19.65 20.61
C MET A 1 -28.26 19.33 19.28
N ASP A 2 -27.55 18.66 18.38
CA ASP A 2 -28.04 18.41 17.02
C ASP A 2 -29.12 17.33 17.04
N ASN A 3 -30.36 17.75 16.81
CA ASN A 3 -31.56 16.91 16.87
C ASN A 3 -31.84 16.22 15.52
N ASN A 4 -30.79 15.74 14.86
CA ASN A 4 -30.90 15.09 13.55
C ASN A 4 -30.87 13.57 13.71
N CYS A 5 -32.02 12.94 13.52
CA CYS A 5 -32.14 11.50 13.44
C CYS A 5 -31.49 11.00 12.14
N VAL A 6 -30.53 10.09 12.25
CA VAL A 6 -29.91 9.40 11.11
C VAL A 6 -30.36 7.93 11.09
N PRO A 7 -30.31 7.25 9.92
CA PRO A 7 -30.54 5.81 9.85
C PRO A 7 -29.64 5.03 10.81
N ALA A 8 -30.12 3.89 11.31
CA ALA A 8 -29.37 3.07 12.26
C ALA A 8 -27.97 2.67 11.73
N THR A 9 -27.85 2.45 10.43
CA THR A 9 -26.58 2.14 9.75
C THR A 9 -25.54 3.27 9.82
N GLN A 10 -25.98 4.51 10.02
CA GLN A 10 -25.12 5.68 10.16
C GLN A 10 -24.82 6.00 11.63
N CYS A 11 -25.38 5.25 12.58
CA CYS A 11 -25.01 5.37 13.99
C CYS A 11 -23.62 4.78 14.22
N GLY A 12 -22.72 5.58 14.80
CA GLY A 12 -21.42 5.12 15.26
C GLY A 12 -21.46 4.30 16.55
N CYS A 13 -20.28 4.03 17.07
CA CYS A 13 -20.04 3.23 18.27
C CYS A 13 -19.37 4.08 19.35
N THR A 14 -19.48 3.66 20.61
CA THR A 14 -18.68 4.23 21.71
C THR A 14 -17.60 3.23 22.10
N TYR A 15 -16.35 3.67 22.12
CA TYR A 15 -15.20 2.87 22.56
C TYR A 15 -14.35 3.68 23.54
N GLU A 16 -14.18 3.19 24.77
CA GLU A 16 -13.42 3.86 25.84
C GLU A 16 -13.79 5.34 26.02
N GLY A 17 -15.09 5.64 25.96
CA GLY A 17 -15.62 7.00 26.12
C GLY A 17 -15.49 7.90 24.89
N ARG A 18 -14.97 7.40 23.76
CA ARG A 18 -14.87 8.12 22.48
C ARG A 18 -15.90 7.64 21.47
N TYR A 19 -16.46 8.57 20.70
CA TYR A 19 -17.34 8.25 19.59
C TYR A 19 -16.52 7.87 18.35
N ILE A 20 -16.87 6.74 17.75
CA ILE A 20 -16.25 6.18 16.55
C ILE A 20 -17.32 6.16 15.44
N PRO A 21 -17.10 6.82 14.29
CA PRO A 21 -18.06 6.82 13.19
C PRO A 21 -18.39 5.41 12.67
N ALA A 22 -19.59 5.24 12.12
CA ALA A 22 -20.03 3.97 11.54
C ALA A 22 -19.08 3.52 10.42
N GLY A 23 -18.58 2.28 10.48
CA GLY A 23 -17.65 1.72 9.50
C GLY A 23 -16.19 2.11 9.69
N GLU A 24 -15.88 3.06 10.58
CA GLU A 24 -14.51 3.50 10.86
C GLU A 24 -13.68 2.38 11.48
N GLU A 25 -12.43 2.28 11.05
CA GLU A 25 -11.47 1.34 11.59
C GLU A 25 -10.31 2.06 12.26
N PHE A 26 -9.96 1.68 13.49
CA PHE A 26 -8.90 2.32 14.28
C PHE A 26 -7.97 1.30 14.96
N TRP A 27 -6.81 1.76 15.43
CA TRP A 27 -5.90 1.00 16.28
C TRP A 27 -6.28 1.21 17.74
N ALA A 28 -6.60 0.14 18.47
CA ALA A 28 -7.09 0.21 19.84
C ALA A 28 -5.98 0.16 20.91
N ASP A 29 -4.72 0.01 20.49
CA ASP A 29 -3.57 -0.07 21.39
C ASP A 29 -2.42 0.86 20.97
N GLN A 30 -1.35 0.83 21.76
CA GLN A 30 -0.19 1.69 21.55
C GLN A 30 0.89 1.08 20.64
N ASN A 31 0.77 -0.19 20.27
CA ASN A 31 1.78 -0.92 19.49
C ASN A 31 1.26 -1.36 18.11
N CYS A 32 0.04 -0.96 17.74
CA CYS A 32 -0.62 -1.43 16.52
C CYS A 32 -0.72 -2.97 16.51
N GLY A 33 -1.06 -3.56 17.66
CA GLY A 33 -1.29 -5.00 17.83
C GLY A 33 -2.76 -5.38 17.72
N ARG A 34 -3.68 -4.42 17.86
CA ARG A 34 -5.12 -4.63 17.94
C ARG A 34 -5.86 -3.64 17.04
N ARG A 35 -6.47 -4.17 15.99
CA ARG A 35 -7.21 -3.41 14.98
C ARG A 35 -8.71 -3.60 15.21
N CYS A 36 -9.46 -2.51 15.31
CA CYS A 36 -10.89 -2.54 15.58
C CYS A 36 -11.70 -1.79 14.53
N LYS A 37 -12.97 -2.18 14.38
CA LYS A 37 -13.93 -1.56 13.47
C LYS A 37 -15.25 -1.30 14.18
N CYS A 38 -15.83 -0.12 13.99
CA CYS A 38 -17.22 0.12 14.36
C CYS A 38 -18.15 -0.51 13.30
N VAL A 39 -18.91 -1.53 13.70
CA VAL A 39 -19.82 -2.22 12.79
C VAL A 39 -21.08 -1.37 12.61
N ALA A 40 -21.27 -0.87 11.39
CA ALA A 40 -22.42 -0.06 11.01
C ALA A 40 -23.74 -0.76 11.34
N GLY A 41 -24.67 -0.05 11.98
CA GLY A 41 -25.98 -0.58 12.35
C GLY A 41 -26.03 -1.43 13.62
N SER A 42 -24.89 -1.88 14.16
CA SER A 42 -24.87 -2.68 15.40
C SER A 42 -24.48 -1.89 16.64
N ARG A 43 -23.85 -0.70 16.46
CA ARG A 43 -23.22 0.10 17.53
C ARG A 43 -22.15 -0.66 18.32
N ARG A 44 -21.65 -1.77 17.78
CA ARG A 44 -20.61 -2.61 18.40
C ARG A 44 -19.27 -2.40 17.72
N VAL A 45 -18.22 -2.49 18.52
CA VAL A 45 -16.85 -2.51 18.04
C VAL A 45 -16.37 -3.96 17.98
N GLU A 46 -15.86 -4.36 16.81
CA GLU A 46 -15.23 -5.65 16.61
C GLU A 46 -13.72 -5.48 16.45
N CYS A 47 -12.94 -6.24 17.21
CA CYS A 47 -11.49 -6.14 17.26
C CYS A 47 -10.84 -7.45 16.85
N LYS A 48 -9.68 -7.35 16.21
CA LYS A 48 -8.82 -8.48 15.83
C LYS A 48 -7.38 -8.14 16.18
N ASP A 49 -6.64 -9.13 16.63
CA ASP A 49 -5.20 -8.98 16.81
C ASP A 49 -4.55 -8.97 15.41
N LYS A 50 -3.88 -7.86 15.10
CA LYS A 50 -3.26 -7.61 13.80
C LYS A 50 -2.05 -6.71 14.02
N GLY A 51 -0.86 -7.16 13.66
CA GLY A 51 0.35 -6.34 13.70
C GLY A 51 0.51 -5.46 12.46
N CYS A 52 1.42 -4.49 12.53
CA CYS A 52 1.96 -3.89 11.31
C CYS A 52 2.65 -4.96 10.44
N GLY A 53 2.56 -4.78 9.12
CA GLY A 53 3.23 -5.68 8.17
C GLY A 53 4.75 -5.59 8.28
N MET A 54 5.44 -6.56 7.66
CA MET A 54 6.90 -6.50 7.54
C MET A 54 7.33 -5.17 6.90
N GLY A 55 8.44 -4.61 7.39
CA GLY A 55 8.97 -3.33 6.92
C GLY A 55 8.14 -2.11 7.31
N GLN A 56 7.12 -2.25 8.15
CA GLN A 56 6.34 -1.15 8.74
C GLN A 56 6.58 -1.05 10.24
N GLN A 57 6.35 0.14 10.79
CA GLN A 57 6.41 0.44 12.21
C GLN A 57 5.18 1.25 12.61
N CYS A 58 4.65 0.95 13.81
CA CYS A 58 3.57 1.71 14.39
C CYS A 58 4.06 3.14 14.71
N LYS A 59 3.47 4.15 14.04
CA LYS A 59 3.78 5.57 14.26
C LYS A 59 2.49 6.38 14.34
N VAL A 60 2.56 7.55 14.96
CA VAL A 60 1.49 8.54 14.93
C VAL A 60 1.86 9.58 13.88
N VAL A 61 1.00 9.77 12.89
CA VAL A 61 1.16 10.76 11.81
C VAL A 61 -0.11 11.59 11.80
N ASP A 62 0.03 12.92 11.92
CA ASP A 62 -1.08 13.88 12.04
C ASP A 62 -2.08 13.52 13.14
N GLY A 63 -1.57 13.03 14.27
CA GLY A 63 -2.39 12.61 15.42
C GLY A 63 -3.06 11.24 15.26
N ILE A 64 -2.96 10.61 14.10
CA ILE A 64 -3.56 9.30 13.81
C ILE A 64 -2.50 8.21 13.83
N ARG A 65 -2.76 7.16 14.61
CA ARG A 65 -1.90 5.97 14.68
C ARG A 65 -2.04 5.14 13.42
N GLN A 66 -0.93 4.76 12.80
CA GLN A 66 -0.90 3.96 11.59
C GLN A 66 0.42 3.20 11.42
N CYS A 67 0.39 2.15 10.60
CA CYS A 67 1.59 1.41 10.22
C CYS A 67 2.32 2.15 9.10
N GLN A 68 3.42 2.80 9.46
CA GLN A 68 4.24 3.59 8.54
C GLN A 68 5.40 2.75 8.01
N ALA A 69 5.69 2.83 6.71
CA ALA A 69 6.89 2.20 6.16
C ALA A 69 8.17 2.71 6.87
N VAL A 70 9.03 1.79 7.29
CA VAL A 70 10.29 2.11 7.99
C VAL A 70 11.32 2.70 7.03
N SER A 71 11.31 2.25 5.78
CA SER A 71 12.24 2.71 4.76
C SER A 71 11.57 2.73 3.39
N HIS A 72 12.09 3.60 2.52
CA HIS A 72 11.73 3.64 1.11
C HIS A 72 12.94 3.27 0.28
N SER A 73 12.70 2.59 -0.84
CA SER A 73 13.73 2.28 -1.83
C SER A 73 13.25 2.72 -3.20
N THR A 74 14.19 3.10 -4.05
CA THR A 74 13.92 3.62 -5.40
C THR A 74 14.66 2.75 -6.40
N CYS A 75 13.90 2.21 -7.35
CA CYS A 75 14.37 1.66 -8.62
C CYS A 75 14.27 2.77 -9.67
N GLN A 76 15.23 2.84 -10.60
CA GLN A 76 15.27 3.84 -11.67
C GLN A 76 15.52 3.18 -13.02
N ALA A 77 14.86 3.71 -14.04
CA ALA A 77 15.19 3.54 -15.44
C ALA A 77 15.41 4.94 -16.01
N THR A 78 16.66 5.28 -16.33
CA THR A 78 17.07 6.61 -16.79
C THR A 78 17.56 6.51 -18.23
N GLY A 79 16.61 6.47 -19.17
CA GLY A 79 16.90 6.22 -20.59
C GLY A 79 17.32 4.77 -20.87
N ASP A 80 17.30 4.38 -22.14
CA ASP A 80 17.95 3.14 -22.60
C ASP A 80 19.47 3.42 -22.67
N PRO A 81 20.36 2.63 -22.03
CA PRO A 81 20.12 1.34 -21.37
C PRO A 81 20.21 1.35 -19.84
N HIS A 82 20.18 2.51 -19.17
CA HIS A 82 20.64 2.61 -17.78
C HIS A 82 19.55 2.31 -16.74
N TYR A 83 19.70 1.19 -16.03
CA TYR A 83 18.83 0.78 -14.94
C TYR A 83 19.56 0.77 -13.60
N LYS A 84 18.79 1.03 -12.54
CA LYS A 84 19.26 0.94 -11.16
C LYS A 84 18.21 0.25 -10.30
N THR A 85 18.57 -0.90 -9.74
CA THR A 85 17.70 -1.68 -8.85
C THR A 85 17.48 -1.00 -7.49
N PHE A 86 16.54 -1.54 -6.70
CA PHE A 86 16.28 -1.08 -5.33
C PHE A 86 17.50 -1.19 -4.41
N ASP A 87 18.33 -2.22 -4.56
CA ASP A 87 19.61 -2.42 -3.86
C ASP A 87 20.77 -1.62 -4.48
N LYS A 88 20.45 -0.64 -5.34
CA LYS A 88 21.37 0.34 -5.93
C LYS A 88 22.38 -0.23 -6.93
N LYS A 89 22.25 -1.49 -7.34
CA LYS A 89 23.04 -2.06 -8.44
C LYS A 89 22.65 -1.39 -9.75
N ARG A 90 23.67 -1.05 -10.53
CA ARG A 90 23.51 -0.47 -11.86
C ARG A 90 23.77 -1.55 -12.89
N PHE A 91 22.99 -1.55 -13.95
CA PHE A 91 23.22 -2.40 -15.09
C PHE A 91 22.67 -1.74 -16.34
N ASP A 92 23.29 -2.09 -17.46
CA ASP A 92 22.84 -1.68 -18.76
C ASP A 92 22.06 -2.83 -19.38
N PHE A 93 20.84 -2.55 -19.82
CA PHE A 93 20.00 -3.55 -20.44
C PHE A 93 19.39 -3.01 -21.73
N GLN A 94 19.93 -3.50 -22.83
CA GLN A 94 19.46 -3.21 -24.18
C GLN A 94 18.47 -4.29 -24.57
N GLY A 95 17.23 -4.01 -24.20
CA GLY A 95 16.08 -4.80 -24.53
C GLY A 95 15.05 -3.93 -25.22
N THR A 96 14.06 -4.56 -25.81
CA THR A 96 13.19 -3.99 -26.83
C THR A 96 11.73 -4.36 -26.64
N CYS A 97 11.46 -5.20 -25.66
CA CYS A 97 10.11 -5.58 -25.35
C CYS A 97 9.57 -4.76 -24.22
N VAL A 98 8.32 -5.08 -23.91
CA VAL A 98 7.71 -4.68 -22.65
C VAL A 98 8.34 -5.54 -21.55
N TYR A 99 9.04 -4.91 -20.63
CA TYR A 99 9.67 -5.52 -19.47
C TYR A 99 8.91 -5.16 -18.21
N GLN A 100 8.78 -6.13 -17.31
CA GLN A 100 8.34 -5.87 -15.96
C GLN A 100 9.50 -5.24 -15.18
N LEU A 101 9.42 -3.93 -14.94
CA LEU A 101 10.42 -3.19 -14.17
C LEU A 101 10.29 -3.50 -12.68
N VAL A 102 9.05 -3.54 -12.19
CA VAL A 102 8.70 -3.86 -10.79
C VAL A 102 7.31 -4.47 -10.76
N ALA A 103 7.07 -5.47 -9.92
CA ALA A 103 5.73 -5.90 -9.52
C ALA A 103 5.70 -6.42 -8.10
N LEU A 104 4.49 -6.52 -7.53
CA LEU A 104 4.28 -7.18 -6.25
C LEU A 104 4.40 -8.70 -6.41
N CYS A 105 5.34 -9.32 -5.70
CA CYS A 105 5.52 -10.78 -5.70
C CYS A 105 4.80 -11.49 -4.54
N SER A 106 4.24 -10.74 -3.59
CA SER A 106 3.53 -11.29 -2.44
C SER A 106 2.12 -11.75 -2.82
N LYS A 107 1.71 -12.91 -2.32
CA LYS A 107 0.33 -13.41 -2.42
C LYS A 107 -0.57 -12.94 -1.26
N ASN A 108 -0.10 -11.99 -0.45
CA ASN A 108 -0.86 -11.49 0.69
C ASN A 108 -2.11 -10.72 0.20
N PRO A 109 -3.33 -11.16 0.54
CA PRO A 109 -4.57 -10.51 0.10
C PRO A 109 -4.75 -9.10 0.67
N ASP A 110 -4.06 -8.75 1.77
CA ASP A 110 -4.08 -7.41 2.35
C ASP A 110 -3.26 -6.37 1.55
N LEU A 111 -2.45 -6.82 0.59
CA LEU A 111 -1.63 -5.95 -0.26
C LEU A 111 -2.32 -5.75 -1.60
N VAL A 112 -2.37 -4.49 -2.06
CA VAL A 112 -2.87 -4.16 -3.39
C VAL A 112 -1.82 -4.56 -4.43
N PRO A 113 -2.13 -5.48 -5.37
CA PRO A 113 -1.21 -5.84 -6.44
C PRO A 113 -0.92 -4.65 -7.33
N PHE A 114 0.33 -4.56 -7.79
CA PHE A 114 0.73 -3.57 -8.79
C PHE A 114 1.83 -4.14 -9.67
N GLU A 115 1.90 -3.63 -10.90
CA GLU A 115 2.99 -3.87 -11.82
C GLU A 115 3.33 -2.58 -12.58
N VAL A 116 4.61 -2.43 -12.87
CA VAL A 116 5.16 -1.35 -13.68
C VAL A 116 5.85 -2.01 -14.85
N LEU A 117 5.32 -1.76 -16.03
CA LEU A 117 5.89 -2.22 -17.29
C LEU A 117 6.62 -1.05 -17.97
N VAL A 118 7.80 -1.34 -18.52
CA VAL A 118 8.57 -0.40 -19.33
C VAL A 118 8.73 -0.99 -20.72
N GLN A 119 8.55 -0.18 -21.76
CA GLN A 119 8.84 -0.58 -23.13
C GLN A 119 9.95 0.32 -23.65
N ASN A 120 11.01 -0.31 -24.16
CA ASN A 120 12.04 0.37 -24.94
C ASN A 120 11.75 0.07 -26.41
N ASP A 121 11.75 1.08 -27.28
CA ASP A 121 11.49 0.84 -28.70
C ASP A 121 12.77 0.39 -29.44
N HIS A 122 12.74 -0.88 -29.88
CA HIS A 122 13.35 -1.54 -31.06
C HIS A 122 14.41 -2.68 -30.95
N ARG A 123 13.90 -3.93 -31.22
CA ARG A 123 14.38 -5.37 -31.37
C ARG A 123 14.53 -6.47 -30.23
N GLY A 124 13.43 -7.15 -29.79
CA GLY A 124 13.41 -8.52 -29.21
C GLY A 124 13.03 -8.76 -27.71
N SER A 125 12.31 -9.87 -27.44
CA SER A 125 11.55 -10.23 -26.20
C SER A 125 12.22 -11.28 -25.33
N LYS A 126 12.31 -11.08 -23.99
CA LYS A 126 12.24 -12.11 -22.90
C LYS A 126 12.04 -11.48 -21.50
N VAL A 127 11.38 -12.23 -20.61
CA VAL A 127 10.96 -11.86 -19.25
C VAL A 127 12.01 -12.26 -18.19
N CYS A 128 12.30 -11.38 -17.24
CA CYS A 128 13.12 -11.66 -16.04
C CYS A 128 12.48 -11.02 -14.79
N GLY A 129 12.47 -11.71 -13.65
CA GLY A 129 12.04 -11.22 -12.32
C GLY A 129 12.89 -11.86 -11.21
N CYS A 130 12.73 -11.68 -9.89
CA CYS A 130 12.33 -10.59 -8.99
C CYS A 130 13.10 -10.81 -7.66
N TYR A 131 13.29 -9.79 -6.80
CA TYR A 131 13.77 -9.95 -5.41
C TYR A 131 12.71 -9.43 -4.42
N ASP A 132 12.41 -10.22 -3.37
CA ASP A 132 11.46 -9.87 -2.29
C ASP A 132 12.17 -9.87 -0.92
N ASN A 133 11.84 -8.86 -0.09
CA ASN A 133 12.05 -8.89 1.36
C ASN A 133 11.11 -7.91 2.07
N GLY A 134 9.79 -7.99 1.79
CA GLY A 134 8.76 -7.36 2.63
C GLY A 134 8.84 -5.84 2.77
N ARG A 135 9.33 -5.10 1.76
CA ARG A 135 9.39 -3.63 1.78
C ARG A 135 8.23 -3.00 1.00
N SER A 136 7.69 -1.92 1.55
CA SER A 136 6.74 -1.05 0.85
C SER A 136 7.49 -0.08 -0.07
N TYR A 137 7.17 -0.07 -1.36
CA TYR A 137 7.82 0.79 -2.35
C TYR A 137 6.94 2.00 -2.68
N LYS A 138 7.49 3.21 -2.58
CA LYS A 138 6.87 4.44 -3.09
C LYS A 138 7.63 4.82 -4.36
N VAL A 139 7.00 4.65 -5.52
CA VAL A 139 7.61 4.96 -6.82
C VAL A 139 7.32 6.42 -7.15
N LYS A 140 8.37 7.24 -7.31
CA LYS A 140 8.25 8.62 -7.78
C LYS A 140 8.83 8.69 -9.18
N PHE A 141 7.99 9.01 -10.16
CA PHE A 141 8.35 9.07 -11.58
C PHE A 141 8.80 10.49 -11.95
N SER A 142 9.89 10.61 -12.71
CA SER A 142 10.07 11.70 -13.65
C SER A 142 10.23 11.08 -15.03
N THR A 143 9.43 11.54 -15.98
CA THR A 143 9.13 10.95 -17.30
C THR A 143 8.06 9.85 -17.26
N SER A 144 7.13 9.96 -18.22
CA SER A 144 5.76 9.46 -18.17
C SER A 144 5.67 7.94 -18.05
N VAL A 145 5.29 7.45 -16.87
CA VAL A 145 4.95 6.04 -16.64
C VAL A 145 3.45 5.93 -16.41
N PHE A 146 2.78 5.18 -17.28
CA PHE A 146 1.38 4.83 -17.11
C PHE A 146 1.27 3.76 -16.01
N ALA A 147 1.05 4.18 -14.77
CA ALA A 147 0.55 3.28 -13.74
C ALA A 147 -0.88 2.88 -14.12
N LYS A 148 -1.09 1.64 -14.59
CA LYS A 148 -2.45 1.12 -14.73
C LYS A 148 -3.02 0.96 -13.33
N ARG A 149 -4.00 1.80 -12.98
CA ARG A 149 -4.87 1.51 -11.83
C ARG A 149 -5.63 0.22 -12.14
N PRO A 150 -5.83 -0.71 -11.19
CA PRO A 150 -6.86 -1.73 -11.35
C PRO A 150 -8.21 -1.01 -11.52
N VAL A 151 -8.80 -1.17 -12.69
CA VAL A 151 -10.19 -0.81 -12.95
C VAL A 151 -11.00 -1.96 -12.37
N TYR A 152 -11.69 -1.74 -11.25
CA TYR A 152 -12.76 -2.62 -10.83
C TYR A 152 -13.98 -2.25 -11.69
N ILE A 153 -14.38 -3.15 -12.59
CA ILE A 153 -15.65 -3.12 -13.32
C ILE A 153 -16.72 -3.74 -12.42
#